data_AF-A0A958AL94-F1
#
_entry.id   AF-A0A958AL94-F1
#
_cell.length_a   1.000
_cell.length_b   1.000
_cell.length_c   1.000
_cell.angle_alpha   90.00
_cell.angle_beta   90.00
_cell.angle_gamma   90.00
#
_symmetry.space_group_name_H-M   'P 1'
#
loop_
_entity.id
_entity.type
_entity.pdbx_description
1 polymer ?
#
loop_
_entity_poly.entity_id
_entity_poly.type
_entity_poly.pdbx_seq_one_letter_code
_entity_poly.pdbx_strand_id
1 'polypeptide(L)' 'MEPRIRNRFTQAIRAEAATRYGVAVDALHELDGAESFIFEFVRSGQPLILRIGHNLRRNPDL' A
#
# COMPACT_ATOMS: atom_id res chain seq x y z
N MET A 1 -0.23 7.67 11.01
CA MET A 1 0.26 8.33 9.78
C MET A 1 0.01 9.84 9.81
N GLU A 2 0.98 10.66 9.41
CA GLU A 2 0.84 12.12 9.29
C GLU A 2 -0.14 12.55 8.18
N PRO A 3 -0.94 13.62 8.37
CA PRO A 3 -1.95 14.06 7.40
C PRO A 3 -1.40 14.35 6.01
N ARG A 4 -0.18 14.90 5.93
CA ARG A 4 0.48 15.23 4.64
C ARG A 4 0.77 13.98 3.80
N ILE A 5 1.06 12.84 4.44
CA ILE A 5 1.31 11.57 3.76
C ILE A 5 -0.03 10.93 3.38
N ARG A 6 -1.00 10.93 4.31
CA ARG A 6 -2.35 10.42 4.06
C ARG A 6 -3.02 11.10 2.87
N ASN A 7 -2.96 12.43 2.80
CA ASN A 7 -3.61 13.21 1.74
C ASN A 7 -2.98 13.02 0.35
N ARG A 8 -1.75 12.51 0.27
CA ARG A 8 -1.09 12.20 -1.00
C ARG A 8 -1.42 10.80 -1.50
N PHE A 9 -1.93 9.93 -0.64
CA PHE A 9 -2.38 8.63 -1.06
C PHE A 9 -3.73 8.73 -1.74
N THR A 10 -3.79 8.24 -2.96
CA THR A 10 -5.00 8.30 -3.80
C THR A 10 -5.39 6.90 -4.22
N GLN A 11 -6.65 6.73 -4.63
CA GLN A 11 -7.13 5.46 -5.19
C GLN A 11 -6.33 5.02 -6.43
N ALA A 12 -5.77 5.97 -7.19
CA ALA A 12 -4.91 5.67 -8.32
C ALA A 12 -3.62 4.92 -7.90
N ILE A 13 -3.03 5.26 -6.75
CA ILE A 13 -1.85 4.55 -6.22
C ILE A 13 -2.23 3.12 -5.83
N ARG A 14 -3.40 2.92 -5.23
CA ARG A 14 -3.92 1.59 -4.90
C ARG A 14 -4.17 0.75 -6.16
N ALA A 15 -4.78 1.34 -7.19
CA ALA A 15 -5.06 0.67 -8.46
C ALA A 15 -3.76 0.28 -9.18
N GLU A 16 -2.80 1.19 -9.28
CA GLU A 16 -1.47 0.94 -9.84
C GLU A 16 -0.76 -0.20 -9.11
N ALA A 17 -0.79 -0.21 -7.77
CA ALA A 17 -0.20 -1.29 -7.00
C ALA A 17 -0.88 -2.63 -7.28
N ALA A 18 -2.22 -2.66 -7.34
CA ALA A 18 -2.99 -3.86 -7.69
C ALA A 18 -2.59 -4.39 -9.07
N THR A 19 -2.48 -3.52 -10.08
CA THR A 19 -2.03 -3.87 -11.43
C THR A 19 -0.63 -4.49 -11.43
N ARG A 20 0.33 -3.92 -10.69
CA ARG A 20 1.71 -4.45 -10.63
C ARG A 20 1.80 -5.85 -10.05
N TYR A 21 0.92 -6.19 -9.11
CA TYR A 21 0.87 -7.51 -8.49
C TYR A 21 -0.14 -8.45 -9.15
N GLY A 22 -0.83 -8.00 -10.21
CA GLY A 22 -1.78 -8.81 -10.96
C GLY A 22 -3.00 -9.22 -10.14
N VAL A 23 -3.46 -8.34 -9.24
CA VAL A 23 -4.63 -8.58 -8.39
C VAL A 23 -5.70 -7.52 -8.62
N ALA A 24 -6.96 -7.88 -8.37
CA ALA A 24 -8.05 -6.92 -8.42
C ALA A 24 -7.88 -5.88 -7.30
N VAL A 25 -8.16 -4.61 -7.60
CA VAL A 25 -8.09 -3.53 -6.59
C VAL A 25 -9.01 -3.79 -5.39
N ASP A 26 -10.15 -4.45 -5.64
CA ASP A 26 -11.15 -4.83 -4.64
C ASP A 26 -10.66 -5.96 -3.72
N ALA A 27 -9.72 -6.79 -4.19
CA ALA A 27 -9.12 -7.85 -3.39
C ALA A 27 -8.05 -7.35 -2.39
N LEU A 28 -7.63 -6.09 -2.50
CA LEU A 28 -6.74 -5.44 -1.53
C LEU A 28 -7.55 -4.96 -0.32
N HIS A 29 -7.41 -5.62 0.83
CA HIS A 29 -8.08 -5.20 2.06
C HIS A 29 -7.12 -4.38 2.91
N GLU A 30 -7.50 -3.15 3.25
CA GLU A 30 -6.64 -2.27 4.04
C GLU A 30 -6.52 -2.78 5.48
N LEU A 31 -5.29 -2.88 5.96
CA LEU A 31 -4.96 -3.16 7.35
C LEU A 31 -4.60 -1.85 8.06
N ASP A 32 -4.87 -1.80 9.37
CA ASP A 32 -4.46 -0.65 10.18
C ASP A 32 -2.92 -0.58 10.25
N GLY A 33 -2.36 0.35 9.48
CA GLY A 33 -0.93 0.56 9.34
C GLY A 33 -0.52 1.91 9.95
N ALA A 34 0.29 1.88 11.00
CA ALA A 34 0.70 3.10 11.70
C ALA A 34 1.47 4.09 10.81
N GLU A 35 2.35 3.59 9.92
CA GLU A 35 3.33 4.39 9.17
C GLU A 35 3.38 4.09 7.66
N SER A 36 2.58 3.17 7.16
CA SER A 36 2.48 2.80 5.74
C SER A 36 1.06 2.38 5.40
N PHE A 37 0.70 2.40 4.12
CA PHE A 37 -0.55 1.79 3.66
C PHE A 37 -0.30 0.29 3.52
N ILE A 38 -0.95 -0.49 4.36
CA ILE A 38 -0.78 -1.93 4.41
C ILE A 38 -2.05 -2.56 3.88
N PHE A 39 -1.92 -3.52 2.96
CA PHE A 39 -3.04 -4.28 2.44
C PHE A 39 -2.75 -5.76 2.57
N GLU A 40 -3.75 -6.55 2.96
CA GLU A 40 -3.74 -8.00 2.77
C GLU A 40 -4.44 -8.37 1.45
N PHE A 41 -3.95 -9.42 0.82
CA PHE A 41 -4.58 -9.99 -0.37
C PHE A 41 -4.13 -11.44 -0.58
N VAL A 42 -4.88 -12.18 -1.40
CA VAL A 42 -4.51 -13.54 -1.81
C VAL A 42 -4.08 -13.52 -3.27
N ARG A 43 -2.94 -14.15 -3.57
CA ARG A 43 -2.49 -14.37 -4.95
C ARG A 43 -2.05 -15.83 -5.09
N SER A 44 -2.59 -16.51 -6.10
CA SER A 44 -2.29 -17.93 -6.35
C SER A 44 -2.51 -18.82 -5.11
N GLY A 45 -3.55 -18.53 -4.33
CA GLY A 45 -3.88 -19.28 -3.10
C GLY A 45 -3.01 -18.97 -1.88
N GLN A 46 -2.05 -18.04 -1.99
CA GLN A 46 -1.20 -17.64 -0.88
C GLN A 46 -1.61 -16.27 -0.33
N PRO A 47 -1.80 -16.13 1.00
CA PRO A 47 -2.02 -14.84 1.64
C PRO A 47 -0.70 -14.04 1.66
N LEU A 48 -0.77 -12.77 1.27
CA LEU A 48 0.35 -11.87 1.12
C LEU A 48 0.02 -10.49 1.72
N ILE A 49 1.08 -9.75 2.05
CA ILE A 49 0.99 -8.36 2.52
C ILE A 49 1.62 -7.43 1.48
N LEU A 50 0.87 -6.42 1.05
CA LEU A 50 1.36 -5.30 0.26
C LEU A 50 1.58 -4.10 1.18
N ARG A 51 2.81 -3.61 1.24
CA ARG A 51 3.16 -2.38 1.96
C ARG A 51 3.56 -1.28 0.98
N ILE A 52 2.80 -0.19 0.98
CA ILE A 52 3.12 1.02 0.20
C ILE A 52 3.70 2.08 1.15
N GLY A 53 5.00 2.32 1.02
CA GLY A 53 5.73 3.38 1.72
C GLY A 53 5.74 4.70 0.95
N HIS A 54 6.29 5.75 1.56
CA HIS A 54 6.37 7.09 0.97
C HIS A 54 7.76 7.72 1.19
N ASN A 55 8.27 8.44 0.18
CA ASN A 55 9.62 9.03 0.20
C ASN A 55 9.80 10.23 1.15
N LEU A 56 8.74 10.93 1.58
CA LEU A 56 8.81 11.93 2.66
C LEU A 56 9.37 11.39 3.99
N ARG A 57 9.46 10.06 4.16
CA ARG A 57 10.15 9.42 5.28
C ARG A 57 11.39 8.63 4.87
N ARG A 58 11.83 8.73 3.61
CA ARG A 58 13.20 8.32 3.26
C ARG A 58 14.13 9.34 3.91
N ASN A 59 14.72 8.94 5.02
CA ASN A 59 15.99 9.51 5.39
C ASN A 59 17.01 8.96 4.38
N PRO A 60 17.70 9.78 3.57
CA PRO A 60 18.73 9.29 2.66
C PRO A 60 19.93 8.66 3.40
N ASP A 61 20.02 8.85 4.71
CA ASP A 61 21.03 8.31 5.63
C ASP A 61 20.61 6.99 6.34
N LEU A 62 19.49 6.36 5.94
CA LEU A 62 19.06 5.03 6.41
C LEU A 62 18.95 4.03 5.27
#